data_AF-E0LVQ0-F1
#
_entry.id   AF-E0LVQ0-F1
#
_cell.length_a   1.000
_cell.length_b   1.000
_cell.length_c   1.000
_cell.angle_alpha   90.00
_cell.angle_beta   90.00
_cell.angle_gamma   90.00
#
_symmetry.space_group_name_H-M   'P 1'
#
loop_
_entity.id
_entity.type
_entity.pdbx_description
1 polymer ?
#
loop_
_entity_poly.entity_id
_entity_poly.type
_entity_poly.pdbx_seq_one_letter_code
_entity_poly.pdbx_strand_id
1 'polypeptide(L)'
;MNKTYTRQTITLFDPLLSRIQAIADPKIEVLSGYPANCSAWLTVYYQRKSDKWSFEWYDRVGYRRPTSLGSVVDCLMREVTDRGASRQEHSMARRVMDELGFLEA
;
A
#
# COMPACT_ATOMS: atom_id res chain seq x y z
N MET A 1 48.70 -14.44 19.04
CA MET A 1 47.43 -13.68 19.15
C MET A 1 46.66 -13.88 17.85
N ASN A 2 45.68 -14.79 17.84
CA ASN A 2 44.87 -15.07 16.66
C ASN A 2 43.78 -13.99 16.54
N LYS A 3 43.83 -13.18 15.48
CA LYS A 3 42.77 -12.22 15.14
C LYS A 3 41.63 -12.98 14.46
N THR A 4 40.51 -13.11 15.15
CA THR A 4 39.26 -13.61 14.60
C THR A 4 38.66 -12.54 13.69
N TYR A 5 38.56 -12.81 12.39
CA TYR A 5 37.81 -11.97 11.47
C TYR A 5 36.33 -12.24 11.66
N THR A 6 35.58 -11.23 12.12
CA THR A 6 34.13 -11.28 12.22
C THR A 6 33.56 -11.30 10.80
N ARG A 7 33.07 -12.48 10.41
CA ARG A 7 32.35 -12.73 9.16
C ARG A 7 31.13 -11.82 9.11
N GLN A 8 31.17 -10.77 8.29
CA GLN A 8 30.01 -9.92 8.00
C GLN A 8 29.03 -10.70 7.12
N THR A 9 28.23 -11.54 7.76
CA THR A 9 27.12 -12.25 7.11
C THR A 9 25.98 -11.26 6.85
N ILE A 10 25.92 -10.80 5.60
CA ILE A 10 24.70 -10.73 4.79
C ILE A 10 23.58 -9.79 5.32
N THR A 11 23.58 -8.55 4.84
CA THR A 11 22.40 -7.65 4.81
C THR A 11 21.99 -7.25 3.38
N LEU A 12 22.60 -7.89 2.37
CA LEU A 12 22.37 -7.63 0.94
C LEU A 12 21.26 -8.49 0.29
N PHE A 13 20.72 -9.48 1.00
CA PHE A 13 19.71 -10.40 0.46
C PHE A 13 18.28 -9.81 0.47
N ASP A 14 18.01 -8.86 1.35
CA ASP A 14 16.68 -8.27 1.56
C ASP A 14 16.11 -7.54 0.31
N PRO A 15 16.85 -6.64 -0.36
CA PRO A 15 16.33 -5.97 -1.56
C PRO A 15 16.18 -6.90 -2.77
N LEU A 16 16.98 -7.97 -2.85
CA LEU A 16 16.85 -8.96 -3.93
C LEU A 16 15.68 -9.91 -3.68
N LEU A 17 15.48 -10.37 -2.44
CA LEU A 17 14.34 -11.21 -2.06
C LEU A 17 13.01 -10.48 -2.22
N SER A 18 12.92 -9.22 -1.79
CA SER A 18 11.71 -8.39 -1.99
C SER A 18 11.41 -8.16 -3.47
N ARG A 19 12.43 -7.95 -4.31
CA ARG A 19 12.27 -7.86 -5.77
C ARG A 19 11.81 -9.17 -6.39
N ILE A 20 12.40 -10.30 -5.99
CA ILE A 20 11.98 -11.63 -6.46
C ILE A 20 10.53 -11.89 -6.05
N GLN A 21 10.14 -11.52 -4.83
CA GLN A 21 8.77 -11.66 -4.36
C GLN A 21 7.80 -10.75 -5.12
N ALA A 22 8.19 -9.53 -5.47
CA ALA A 22 7.38 -8.63 -6.28
C ALA A 22 7.19 -9.15 -7.73
N ILE A 23 8.19 -9.84 -8.29
CA ILE A 23 8.07 -10.51 -9.59
C ILE A 23 7.18 -11.75 -9.47
N ALA A 24 7.39 -12.54 -8.41
CA ALA A 24 6.66 -13.78 -8.18
C ALA A 24 5.20 -13.52 -7.86
N ASP A 25 4.86 -12.42 -7.18
CA ASP A 25 3.51 -12.03 -6.80
C ASP A 25 3.29 -10.50 -6.93
N PRO A 26 2.95 -10.04 -8.15
CA PRO A 26 2.86 -8.62 -8.45
C PRO A 26 1.72 -7.96 -7.67
N LYS A 27 2.02 -6.78 -7.12
CA LYS A 27 1.04 -5.91 -6.48
C LYS A 27 0.16 -5.24 -7.53
N ILE A 28 -1.15 -5.38 -7.39
CA ILE A 28 -2.15 -4.74 -8.25
C ILE A 28 -2.77 -3.59 -7.46
N GLU A 29 -2.62 -2.36 -7.96
CA GLU A 29 -3.27 -1.18 -7.37
C GLU A 29 -4.79 -1.28 -7.55
N VAL A 30 -5.52 -1.26 -6.44
CA VAL A 30 -6.98 -1.35 -6.43
C VAL A 30 -7.63 -0.02 -6.06
N LEU A 31 -7.12 0.67 -5.04
CA LEU A 31 -7.64 1.94 -4.53
C LEU A 31 -6.49 2.88 -4.26
N SER A 32 -6.67 4.17 -4.55
CA SER A 32 -5.74 5.21 -4.10
C SER A 32 -6.47 6.51 -3.78
N GLY A 33 -5.98 7.26 -2.82
CA GLY A 33 -6.57 8.54 -2.44
C GLY A 33 -6.36 8.90 -0.97
N TYR A 34 -7.27 9.73 -0.45
CA TYR A 34 -7.29 10.11 0.97
C TYR A 34 -8.43 9.38 1.68
N PRO A 35 -8.13 8.49 2.64
CA PRO A 35 -9.15 7.88 3.48
C PRO A 35 -9.90 8.90 4.33
N ALA A 36 -11.08 8.53 4.83
CA ALA A 36 -11.78 9.31 5.83
C ALA A 36 -10.89 9.50 7.08
N ASN A 37 -10.98 10.68 7.69
CA ASN A 37 -10.23 11.08 8.87
C ASN A 37 -8.70 11.04 8.73
N CYS A 38 -8.19 10.90 7.50
CA CYS A 38 -6.78 10.80 7.21
C CYS A 38 -6.27 11.99 6.39
N SER A 39 -5.06 12.44 6.71
CA SER A 39 -4.37 13.52 6.00
C SER A 39 -3.28 13.03 5.04
N ALA A 40 -2.94 11.75 5.07
CA ALA A 40 -1.94 11.13 4.20
C ALA A 40 -2.61 10.39 3.03
N TRP A 41 -1.93 10.36 1.88
CA TRP A 41 -2.37 9.56 0.74
C TRP A 41 -2.11 8.08 1.03
N LEU A 42 -3.05 7.22 0.65
CA LEU A 42 -2.97 5.77 0.76
C LEU A 42 -3.11 5.15 -0.63
N THR A 43 -2.25 4.19 -0.95
CA THR A 43 -2.45 3.26 -2.05
C THR A 43 -2.65 1.85 -1.50
N VAL A 44 -3.72 1.20 -1.93
CA VAL A 44 -4.08 -0.17 -1.57
C VAL A 44 -3.75 -1.09 -2.73
N TYR A 45 -3.07 -2.19 -2.41
CA TYR A 45 -2.66 -3.19 -3.36
C TYR A 45 -3.23 -4.56 -3.00
N TYR A 46 -3.57 -5.34 -4.02
CA TYR A 46 -3.93 -6.74 -3.91
C TYR A 46 -2.92 -7.63 -4.64
N GLN A 47 -2.57 -8.76 -4.03
CA GLN A 47 -1.64 -9.74 -4.57
C GLN A 47 -2.38 -11.07 -4.79
N ARG A 48 -2.72 -11.37 -6.04
CA ARG A 48 -3.57 -12.51 -6.42
C ARG A 48 -2.99 -13.86 -6.03
N LYS A 49 -1.66 -14.04 -6.11
CA LYS A 49 -1.07 -15.38 -5.91
C LYS A 49 -0.99 -15.73 -4.43
N SER A 50 -0.75 -14.76 -3.56
CA SER A 50 -0.73 -14.98 -2.11
C SER A 50 -2.04 -14.65 -1.42
N ASP A 51 -3.02 -14.09 -2.13
CA ASP A 51 -4.29 -13.60 -1.58
C ASP A 51 -4.06 -12.61 -0.42
N LYS A 52 -3.20 -11.62 -0.66
CA LYS A 52 -2.78 -10.64 0.35
C LYS A 52 -3.10 -9.22 -0.04
N TRP A 53 -3.41 -8.42 0.98
CA TRP A 53 -3.56 -6.97 0.90
C TRP A 53 -2.29 -6.30 1.42
N SER A 54 -1.86 -5.22 0.76
CA SER A 54 -0.81 -4.36 1.27
C SER A 54 -1.19 -2.89 1.11
N PHE A 55 -0.74 -2.08 2.06
CA PHE A 55 -1.13 -0.69 2.22
C PHE A 55 0.12 0.18 2.24
N GLU A 56 0.21 1.15 1.33
CA GLU A 56 1.33 2.08 1.25
C GLU A 56 0.86 3.50 1.53
N TRP A 57 1.37 4.05 2.64
CA TRP A 57 1.08 5.42 3.07
C TRP A 57 2.16 6.38 2.60
N TYR A 58 1.74 7.53 2.08
CA TYR A 58 2.63 8.59 1.63
C TYR A 58 2.40 9.82 2.53
N ASP A 59 3.23 9.92 3.57
CA ASP A 59 3.16 10.97 4.61
C ASP A 59 4.15 12.13 4.38
N ARG A 60 4.90 12.08 3.26
CA ARG A 60 5.92 13.08 2.92
C ARG A 60 5.29 14.45 2.65
N VAL A 61 6.06 15.50 2.94
CA VAL A 61 5.71 16.88 2.57
C VAL A 61 5.46 16.95 1.06
N GLY A 62 4.23 17.30 0.66
CA GLY A 62 3.76 17.27 -0.73
C GLY A 62 2.68 16.24 -1.04
N TYR A 63 2.53 15.19 -0.22
CA TYR A 63 1.49 14.16 -0.38
C TYR A 63 0.33 14.32 0.61
N ARG A 64 0.39 15.34 1.48
CA ARG A 64 -0.69 15.67 2.41
C ARG A 64 -1.95 16.10 1.67
N ARG A 65 -3.10 15.77 2.26
CA ARG A 65 -4.43 16.16 1.77
C ARG A 65 -4.51 17.67 1.57
N PRO A 66 -4.71 18.15 0.33
CA PRO A 66 -4.97 19.54 0.07
C PRO A 66 -6.23 20.00 0.82
N THR A 67 -6.15 21.15 1.48
CA THR A 67 -7.28 21.76 2.21
C THR A 67 -8.45 22.13 1.29
N SER A 68 -8.20 22.26 -0.02
CA SER A 68 -9.22 22.53 -1.03
C SER A 68 -10.04 21.31 -1.45
N LEU A 69 -9.64 20.08 -1.11
CA LEU A 69 -10.31 18.85 -1.57
C LEU A 69 -11.50 18.40 -0.70
N GLY A 70 -11.84 19.13 0.36
CA GLY A 70 -12.97 18.82 1.23
C GLY A 70 -12.58 18.63 2.69
N SER A 71 -13.56 18.27 3.52
CA SER A 71 -13.35 18.05 4.95
C SER A 71 -12.51 16.80 5.18
N VAL A 72 -11.76 16.74 6.29
CA VAL A 72 -10.96 15.56 6.64
C VAL A 72 -11.82 14.30 6.82
N VAL A 73 -13.11 14.47 7.13
CA VAL A 73 -14.05 13.35 7.31
C VAL A 73 -14.40 12.68 5.98
N ASP A 74 -14.31 13.40 4.85
CA ASP A 74 -14.72 12.83 3.56
C ASP A 74 -13.71 11.77 3.10
N CYS A 75 -14.20 10.59 2.70
CA CYS A 75 -13.37 9.60 2.01
C CYS A 75 -13.21 9.97 0.53
N LEU A 76 -11.97 10.20 0.10
CA LEU A 76 -11.60 10.50 -1.30
C LEU A 76 -10.82 9.35 -1.95
N MET A 77 -10.92 8.14 -1.41
CA MET A 77 -10.36 6.94 -2.05
C MET A 77 -11.09 6.66 -3.38
N ARG A 78 -10.33 6.41 -4.44
CA ARG A 78 -10.85 6.11 -5.78
C ARG A 78 -10.35 4.77 -6.27
N GLU A 79 -11.18 4.11 -7.09
CA GLU A 79 -10.78 2.91 -7.83
C GLU A 79 -9.72 3.24 -8.86
N VAL A 80 -8.69 2.41 -8.90
CA VAL A 80 -7.64 2.47 -9.92
C VAL A 80 -8.03 1.49 -11.02
N THR A 81 -8.46 2.01 -12.17
CA THR A 81 -9.03 1.21 -13.27
C THR A 81 -8.02 0.86 -14.37
N ASP A 82 -6.92 1.61 -14.46
CA ASP A 82 -5.87 1.48 -15.48
C ASP A 82 -4.73 0.52 -15.10
N ARG A 83 -4.80 -0.10 -13.91
CA ARG A 83 -3.75 -0.99 -13.36
C ARG A 83 -4.12 -2.47 -13.30
N GLY A 84 -5.20 -2.87 -13.97
CA GLY A 84 -5.56 -4.28 -14.15
C GLY A 84 -6.31 -4.93 -12.98
N ALA A 85 -6.76 -4.14 -12.01
CA ALA A 85 -7.72 -4.56 -11.00
C ALA A 85 -9.10 -4.81 -11.63
N SER A 86 -9.71 -5.91 -11.25
CA SER A 86 -11.08 -6.28 -11.62
C SER A 86 -12.10 -5.61 -10.72
N ARG A 87 -13.34 -5.51 -11.20
CA ARG A 87 -14.46 -4.97 -10.40
C ARG A 87 -14.68 -5.74 -9.08
N GLN A 88 -14.43 -7.05 -9.08
CA GLN A 88 -14.52 -7.86 -7.87
C GLN A 88 -13.45 -7.46 -6.85
N GLU A 89 -12.21 -7.25 -7.29
CA GLU A 89 -11.10 -6.81 -6.43
C GLU A 89 -11.36 -5.42 -5.88
N HIS A 90 -11.91 -4.50 -6.67
CA HIS A 90 -12.35 -3.20 -6.17
C HIS A 90 -13.45 -3.32 -5.10
N SER A 91 -14.43 -4.19 -5.34
CA SER A 91 -15.52 -4.43 -4.37
C SER A 91 -15.00 -5.03 -3.06
N MET A 92 -14.03 -5.96 -3.14
CA MET A 92 -13.37 -6.52 -1.97
C MET A 92 -12.52 -5.47 -1.25
N ALA A 93 -11.76 -4.65 -1.99
CA ALA A 93 -10.94 -3.59 -1.41
C ALA A 93 -11.78 -2.58 -0.62
N ARG A 94 -12.98 -2.23 -1.12
CA ARG A 94 -13.91 -1.37 -0.37
C ARG A 94 -14.35 -2.01 0.95
N ARG A 95 -14.67 -3.31 0.96
CA ARG A 95 -15.03 -4.02 2.20
C ARG A 95 -13.87 -4.05 3.19
N VAL A 96 -12.66 -4.35 2.72
CA VAL A 96 -11.46 -4.32 3.57
C VAL A 96 -11.22 -2.93 4.14
N MET A 97 -11.39 -1.87 3.35
CA MET A 97 -11.26 -0.49 3.83
C MET A 97 -12.33 -0.11 4.85
N ASP A 98 -13.57 -0.60 4.66
CA ASP A 98 -14.67 -0.41 5.59
C ASP A 98 -14.39 -1.10 6.94
N GLU A 99 -13.97 -2.37 6.90
CA GLU A 99 -13.58 -3.16 8.07
C GLU A 99 -12.42 -2.52 8.85
N LEU A 100 -11.53 -1.80 8.16
CA LEU A 100 -10.42 -1.05 8.76
C LEU A 100 -10.81 0.36 9.24
N GLY A 101 -12.06 0.78 9.05
CA GLY A 101 -12.57 2.09 9.50
C GLY A 101 -12.15 3.27 8.62
N PHE A 102 -11.78 3.03 7.37
CA PHE A 102 -11.30 4.07 6.46
C PHE A 102 -12.38 4.70 5.58
N LEU A 103 -13.59 4.13 5.54
CA LEU A 103 -14.69 4.59 4.69
C LEU A 103 -15.81 5.32 5.44
N GLU A 104 -15.89 5.22 6.77
CA GLU A 104 -16.97 5.88 7.51
C GLU A 104 -16.66 7.36 7.78
N ALA A 105 -17.58 8.20 7.28
CA ALA A 105 -17.82 9.57 7.69
C ALA A 105 -19.17 9.62 8.43
#